data_AF-A0A962I130-F1
#
_entry.id   AF-A0A962I130-F1
#
_cell.length_a   1.000
_cell.length_b   1.000
_cell.length_c   1.000
_cell.angle_alpha   90.00
_cell.angle_beta   90.00
_cell.angle_gamma   90.00
#
_symmetry.space_group_name_H-M   'P 1'
#
loop_
_entity.id
_entity.type
_entity.pdbx_description
1 polymer ?
#
loop_
_entity_poly.entity_id
_entity_poly.type
_entity_poly.pdbx_seq_one_letter_code
_entity_poly.pdbx_strand_id
1 'polypeptide(L)'
;MTIKTSFIAVTVGLLGLAQTAQAEDLVFDLVNRSSYDVIEFYASPVNVHSWEEDILGRDILESGYTVQITIADGRRSCEYDLRFVFDDGDVLERGGVDLCETHRYTLTD
;
A
#
# COMPACT_ATOMS: atom_id res chain seq x y z
N MET A 1 2.79 69.30 -28.86
CA MET A 1 2.20 68.48 -27.79
C MET A 1 2.50 67.03 -28.13
N THR A 2 3.56 66.47 -27.57
CA THR A 2 4.15 65.20 -27.99
C THR A 2 3.91 64.17 -26.88
N ILE A 3 3.13 63.13 -27.18
CA ILE A 3 2.82 62.04 -26.26
C ILE A 3 4.04 61.10 -26.22
N LYS A 4 4.64 60.95 -25.03
CA LYS A 4 5.68 59.97 -24.75
C LYS A 4 5.04 58.61 -24.46
N THR A 5 5.38 57.64 -25.29
CA THR A 5 5.17 56.20 -25.10
C THR A 5 5.85 55.68 -23.85
N SER A 6 5.20 54.74 -23.14
CA SER A 6 5.83 53.49 -22.68
C SER A 6 4.78 52.61 -21.98
N PHE A 7 4.40 51.50 -22.63
CA PHE A 7 3.72 50.38 -21.98
C PHE A 7 4.81 49.45 -21.44
N ILE A 8 4.95 49.36 -20.13
CA ILE A 8 5.77 48.33 -19.48
C ILE A 8 4.85 47.13 -19.24
N ALA A 9 4.96 46.10 -20.06
CA ALA A 9 4.37 44.80 -19.79
C ALA A 9 5.29 44.03 -18.83
N VAL A 10 4.90 43.93 -17.56
CA VAL A 10 5.58 43.07 -16.58
C VAL A 10 4.99 41.67 -16.72
N THR A 11 5.70 40.77 -17.40
CA THR A 11 5.34 39.34 -17.46
C THR A 11 5.65 38.68 -16.11
N VAL A 12 4.60 38.15 -15.49
CA VAL A 12 4.60 37.38 -14.24
C VAL A 12 5.24 36.01 -14.48
N GLY A 13 6.31 35.67 -13.75
CA GLY A 13 6.86 34.32 -13.72
C GLY A 13 6.29 33.54 -12.53
N LEU A 14 5.27 32.70 -12.75
CA LEU A 14 4.88 31.69 -11.77
C LEU A 14 5.92 30.56 -11.80
N LEU A 15 6.80 30.52 -10.80
CA LEU A 15 7.60 29.33 -10.49
C LEU A 15 6.67 28.31 -9.82
N GLY A 16 6.13 27.39 -10.61
CA GLY A 16 5.35 26.26 -10.10
C GLY A 16 6.25 25.31 -9.30
N LEU A 17 6.02 25.21 -8.00
CA LEU A 17 6.57 24.14 -7.18
C LEU A 17 5.89 22.83 -7.61
N ALA A 18 6.58 22.03 -8.42
CA ALA A 18 6.15 20.67 -8.70
C ALA A 18 6.26 19.87 -7.40
N GLN A 19 5.13 19.66 -6.72
CA GLN A 19 5.07 18.74 -5.59
C GLN A 19 5.22 17.32 -6.15
N THR A 20 6.38 16.72 -5.95
CA THR A 20 6.55 15.29 -6.19
C THR A 20 5.67 14.56 -5.19
N ALA A 21 4.55 14.00 -5.65
CA ALA A 21 3.80 13.05 -4.87
C ALA A 21 4.68 11.79 -4.70
N GLN A 22 5.29 11.64 -3.53
CA GLN A 22 5.95 10.41 -3.15
C GLN A 22 4.86 9.40 -2.77
N ALA A 23 4.96 8.17 -3.28
CA ALA A 23 4.23 7.06 -2.69
C ALA A 23 4.88 6.76 -1.34
N GLU A 24 4.07 6.70 -0.28
CA GLU A 24 4.52 6.30 1.05
C GLU A 24 4.39 4.78 1.17
N ASP A 25 5.33 4.15 1.85
CA ASP A 25 5.27 2.71 2.11
C ASP A 25 4.08 2.42 3.06
N LEU A 26 3.31 1.38 2.75
CA LEU A 26 2.23 0.94 3.63
C LEU A 26 2.81 0.05 4.71
N VAL A 27 2.66 0.45 5.97
CA VAL A 27 3.13 -0.31 7.12
C VAL A 27 1.95 -0.64 8.03
N PHE A 28 1.72 -1.93 8.28
CA PHE A 28 0.65 -2.39 9.17
C PHE A 28 1.03 -3.68 9.91
N ASP A 29 0.41 -3.88 11.07
CA ASP A 29 0.56 -5.11 11.84
C ASP A 29 -0.41 -6.19 11.31
N LEU A 30 0.13 -7.32 10.87
CA LEU A 30 -0.65 -8.51 10.56
C LEU A 30 -0.68 -9.42 11.79
N VAL A 31 -1.87 -9.61 12.36
CA VAL A 31 -2.11 -10.45 13.54
C VAL A 31 -2.78 -11.74 13.10
N ASN A 32 -2.16 -12.89 13.34
CA ASN A 32 -2.79 -14.18 13.12
C ASN A 32 -3.51 -14.63 14.40
N ARG A 33 -4.84 -14.57 14.40
CA ARG A 33 -5.70 -15.13 15.45
C ARG A 33 -6.53 -16.32 14.96
N SER A 34 -6.18 -16.88 13.81
CA SER A 34 -6.76 -18.15 13.35
C SER A 34 -6.12 -19.33 14.08
N SER A 35 -6.69 -20.51 13.90
CA SER A 35 -6.17 -21.75 14.50
C SER A 35 -4.91 -22.33 13.82
N TYR A 36 -4.42 -21.73 12.73
CA TYR A 36 -3.38 -22.30 11.86
C TYR A 36 -2.23 -21.32 11.62
N ASP A 37 -1.07 -21.85 11.22
CA ASP A 37 0.10 -21.04 10.88
C ASP A 37 -0.03 -20.54 9.44
N VAL A 38 0.28 -19.26 9.21
CA VAL A 38 0.35 -18.70 7.85
C VAL A 38 1.76 -18.90 7.32
N ILE A 39 1.88 -19.71 6.26
CA ILE A 39 3.16 -20.05 5.64
C ILE A 39 3.49 -19.19 4.43
N GLU A 40 2.49 -18.59 3.79
CA GLU A 40 2.66 -17.61 2.71
C GLU A 40 1.60 -16.51 2.87
N PHE A 41 2.02 -15.26 2.66
CA PHE A 41 1.12 -14.11 2.67
C PHE A 41 1.37 -13.23 1.45
N TYR A 42 0.30 -12.99 0.69
CA TYR A 42 0.32 -12.16 -0.51
C TYR A 42 -0.61 -10.97 -0.34
N ALA A 43 -0.20 -9.83 -0.87
CA ALA A 43 -1.06 -8.67 -1.06
C ALA A 43 -0.87 -8.14 -2.48
N SER A 44 -1.96 -7.85 -3.17
CA SER A 44 -1.93 -7.21 -4.49
C SER A 44 -2.99 -6.11 -4.56
N PRO A 45 -2.73 -4.96 -5.20
CA PRO A 45 -3.77 -3.96 -5.39
C PRO A 45 -4.96 -4.54 -6.14
N VAL A 46 -6.17 -4.10 -5.82
CA VAL A 46 -7.43 -4.61 -6.43
C VAL A 46 -7.49 -4.52 -7.97
N ASN A 47 -6.66 -3.68 -8.58
CA ASN A 47 -6.56 -3.53 -10.03
C ASN A 47 -5.47 -4.40 -10.68
N VAL A 48 -4.82 -5.27 -9.91
CA VAL A 48 -3.81 -6.23 -10.37
C VAL A 48 -4.43 -7.63 -10.34
N HIS A 49 -4.41 -8.32 -11.48
CA HIS A 49 -5.11 -9.61 -11.66
C HIS A 49 -4.25 -10.85 -11.39
N SER A 50 -3.03 -10.65 -10.88
CA SER A 50 -2.07 -11.70 -10.55
C SER A 50 -1.50 -11.44 -9.17
N TRP A 51 -1.38 -12.49 -8.36
CA TRP A 51 -0.68 -12.41 -7.08
C TRP A 51 0.77 -11.98 -7.28
N GLU A 52 1.24 -11.11 -6.40
CA GLU A 52 2.63 -10.65 -6.35
C GLU A 52 3.48 -11.64 -5.54
N GLU A 53 4.62 -11.22 -5.02
CA GLU A 53 5.48 -12.05 -4.18
C GLU A 53 4.84 -12.40 -2.82
N ASP A 54 5.32 -13.50 -2.23
CA ASP A 54 5.08 -13.79 -0.82
C ASP A 54 5.90 -12.81 0.04
N ILE A 55 5.20 -12.08 0.90
CA ILE A 55 5.75 -11.04 1.75
C ILE A 55 6.51 -11.62 2.94
N LEU A 56 6.16 -12.82 3.41
CA LEU A 56 6.88 -13.51 4.51
C LEU A 56 8.20 -14.12 4.04
N GLY A 57 8.27 -14.53 2.78
CA GLY A 57 9.47 -14.97 2.10
C GLY A 57 9.95 -16.35 2.58
N ARG A 58 10.75 -16.38 3.65
CA ARG A 58 11.22 -17.65 4.28
C ARG A 58 10.72 -17.80 5.71
N ASP A 59 10.10 -16.77 6.25
CA ASP A 59 9.53 -16.78 7.59
C ASP A 59 8.08 -17.26 7.51
N ILE A 60 7.50 -17.57 8.67
CA ILE A 60 6.08 -17.92 8.81
C ILE A 60 5.46 -17.03 9.89
N LEU A 61 4.14 -16.89 9.87
CA LEU A 61 3.38 -16.22 10.92
C LEU A 61 2.56 -17.25 11.70
N GLU A 62 3.14 -17.71 12.81
CA GLU A 62 2.52 -18.66 13.74
C GLU A 62 1.17 -18.16 14.29
N SER A 63 0.27 -19.08 14.60
CA SER A 63 -0.99 -18.77 15.29
C SER A 63 -0.73 -18.04 16.61
N GLY A 64 -1.45 -16.93 16.82
CA GLY A 64 -1.33 -16.08 18.01
C GLY A 64 -0.24 -15.00 17.92
N TYR A 65 0.57 -14.99 16.86
CA TYR A 65 1.65 -14.02 16.68
C TYR A 65 1.25 -12.82 15.82
N THR A 66 2.12 -11.82 15.81
CA THR A 66 1.99 -10.59 15.03
C THR A 66 3.31 -10.31 14.32
N VAL A 67 3.22 -9.91 13.06
CA VAL A 67 4.35 -9.43 12.27
C VAL A 67 4.01 -8.06 11.68
N GLN A 68 5.00 -7.19 11.59
CA GLN A 68 4.84 -5.94 10.86
C GLN A 68 5.11 -6.18 9.37
N ILE A 69 4.13 -5.83 8.56
CA ILE A 69 4.19 -5.89 7.10
C ILE A 69 4.54 -4.51 6.57
N THR A 70 5.42 -4.47 5.57
CA THR A 70 5.73 -3.28 4.78
C THR A 70 5.50 -3.60 3.30
N ILE A 71 4.60 -2.86 2.66
CA ILE A 71 4.40 -2.88 1.20
C ILE A 71 5.03 -1.60 0.65
N ALA A 72 6.20 -1.76 0.00
CA ALA A 72 7.00 -0.68 -0.58
C ALA A 72 7.03 -0.79 -2.12
N ASP A 73 5.84 -0.92 -2.72
CA ASP A 73 5.65 -1.16 -4.16
C ASP A 73 5.70 0.11 -5.02
N GLY A 74 5.89 1.27 -4.39
CA GLY A 74 5.92 2.59 -5.05
C GLY A 74 4.56 3.07 -5.57
N ARG A 75 3.46 2.41 -5.18
CA ARG A 75 2.09 2.77 -5.57
C ARG A 75 1.39 3.54 -4.46
N ARG A 76 0.30 4.23 -4.82
CA ARG A 76 -0.57 4.97 -3.89
C ARG A 76 -1.91 4.26 -3.69
N SER A 77 -1.95 2.93 -3.83
CA SER A 77 -3.17 2.16 -3.56
C SER A 77 -3.39 2.04 -2.06
N CYS A 78 -4.66 2.01 -1.65
CA CYS A 78 -5.05 1.68 -0.29
C CYS A 78 -5.84 0.37 -0.24
N GLU A 79 -6.57 0.05 -1.31
CA GLU A 79 -7.34 -1.18 -1.43
C GLU A 79 -6.47 -2.31 -2.00
N TYR A 80 -6.32 -3.37 -1.21
CA TYR A 80 -5.58 -4.58 -1.58
C TYR A 80 -6.45 -5.82 -1.45
N ASP A 81 -6.25 -6.75 -2.36
CA ASP A 81 -6.65 -8.14 -2.18
C ASP A 81 -5.55 -8.85 -1.38
N LEU A 82 -5.94 -9.58 -0.35
CA LEU A 82 -5.06 -10.32 0.54
C LEU A 82 -5.27 -11.82 0.32
N ARG A 83 -4.19 -12.59 0.33
CA ARG A 83 -4.23 -14.05 0.28
C ARG A 83 -3.31 -14.65 1.33
N PHE A 84 -3.85 -15.61 2.06
CA PHE A 84 -3.17 -16.37 3.11
C PHE A 84 -3.15 -17.84 2.70
N VAL A 85 -1.98 -18.47 2.78
CA VAL A 85 -1.83 -19.92 2.65
C VAL A 85 -1.42 -20.47 4.00
N PHE A 86 -2.16 -21.47 4.49
CA PHE A 86 -1.95 -22.07 5.80
C PHE A 86 -1.13 -23.36 5.73
N ASP A 87 -0.59 -23.77 6.87
CA ASP A 87 0.22 -24.98 7.02
C ASP A 87 -0.55 -26.29 6.77
N ASP A 88 -1.87 -26.26 6.89
CA ASP A 88 -2.78 -27.38 6.56
C ASP A 88 -3.11 -27.47 5.06
N GLY A 89 -2.70 -26.48 4.27
CA GLY A 89 -2.93 -26.38 2.83
C GLY A 89 -4.18 -25.58 2.44
N ASP A 90 -4.95 -25.06 3.39
CA ASP A 90 -6.08 -24.19 3.10
C ASP A 90 -5.61 -22.81 2.62
N VAL A 91 -6.50 -22.15 1.86
CA VAL A 91 -6.25 -20.83 1.29
C VAL A 91 -7.41 -19.92 1.62
N LEU A 92 -7.09 -18.72 2.12
CA LEU A 92 -8.06 -17.68 2.40
C LEU A 92 -7.76 -16.44 1.59
N GLU A 93 -8.75 -15.95 0.86
CA GLU A 93 -8.66 -14.70 0.11
C GLU A 93 -9.64 -13.67 0.68
N ARG A 94 -9.21 -12.42 0.71
CA ARG A 94 -9.96 -11.26 1.23
C ARG A 94 -9.77 -10.09 0.28
N GLY A 95 -10.81 -9.78 -0.49
CA GLY A 95 -10.73 -8.73 -1.49
C GLY A 95 -11.06 -7.34 -0.96
N GLY A 96 -10.44 -6.31 -1.55
CA GLY A 96 -10.78 -4.90 -1.31
C GLY A 96 -10.59 -4.43 0.13
N VAL A 97 -9.53 -4.87 0.80
CA VAL A 97 -9.18 -4.42 2.15
C VAL A 97 -8.48 -3.07 2.05
N ASP A 98 -9.03 -2.05 2.71
CA ASP A 98 -8.36 -0.74 2.86
C ASP A 98 -7.28 -0.83 3.97
N LEU A 99 -6.01 -0.85 3.54
CA LEU A 99 -4.84 -0.90 4.43
C LEU A 99 -4.35 0.48 4.87
N CYS A 100 -4.89 1.57 4.30
CA CYS A 100 -4.53 2.94 4.69
C CYS A 100 -5.33 3.42 5.90
N GLU A 101 -6.58 2.96 6.06
CA GLU A 101 -7.41 3.37 7.19
C GLU A 101 -6.96 2.77 8.53
N THR A 102 -6.25 1.65 8.51
CA THR A 102 -5.90 0.92 9.73
C THR A 102 -4.51 0.30 9.66
N HIS A 103 -3.67 0.64 10.64
CA HIS A 103 -2.32 0.07 10.81
C HIS A 103 -2.32 -1.38 11.33
N ARG A 104 -3.45 -2.11 11.26
CA ARG A 104 -3.55 -3.48 11.80
C ARG A 104 -4.63 -4.32 11.13
N TYR A 105 -4.23 -5.40 10.48
CA TYR A 105 -5.13 -6.45 10.01
C TYR A 105 -5.15 -7.62 11.00
N THR A 106 -6.33 -8.14 11.33
CA THR A 106 -6.46 -9.32 12.20
C THR A 106 -7.16 -10.43 11.44
N LEU A 107 -6.41 -11.51 11.21
CA LEU A 107 -6.88 -12.73 10.58
C LEU A 107 -7.55 -13.63 11.62
N THR A 108 -8.75 -14.12 11.31
CA THR A 108 -9.51 -15.08 12.11
C THR A 108 -10.15 -16.12 11.18
N ASP A 109 -10.39 -17.31 11.69
CA ASP A 109 -11.13 -18.41 11.06
C ASP A 109 -12.66 -18.30 11.22
#